data_AF-A0A7Y9J0I7-F1
#
_entry.id   AF-A0A7Y9J0I7-F1
#
_cell.length_a   1.000
_cell.length_b   1.000
_cell.length_c   1.000
_cell.angle_alpha   90.00
_cell.angle_beta   90.00
_cell.angle_gamma   90.00
#
_symmetry.space_group_name_H-M   'P 1'
#
loop_
_entity.id
_entity.type
_entity.pdbx_description
1 polymer ?
#
loop_
_entity_poly.entity_id
_entity_poly.type
_entity_poly.pdbx_seq_one_letter_code
_entity_poly.pdbx_strand_id
1 'polypeptide(L)'
;MKHPTLPSRALVVGATGAAAAVAVVVAAAAPASAHVHAVPDTTAADGYSVVTFRVPNESDTAATTSVVVQLPTDHPLTYVATEPVAGWTATVARGALPAPVDVDGVTVTKAPLTITWTADPGTPGLGVGQFAEFAAQVGPLPEAGTRVVLPTVQTYADGEVSDWADVAAPGAEEPEHPAPEFTTTARAGDDEHAATVASAPVAAQSAAGPGQAADPLARGLAGGGLALGLAALVVVLLRRRRS
;
A
#
# COMPACT_ATOMS: atom_id res chain seq x y z
N MET A 1 -22.32 9.66 -77.72
CA MET A 1 -22.17 10.77 -76.75
C MET A 1 -21.73 10.18 -75.42
N LYS A 2 -20.65 10.73 -74.83
CA LYS A 2 -20.00 10.27 -73.59
C LYS A 2 -20.92 10.44 -72.38
N HIS A 3 -20.94 9.48 -71.46
CA HIS A 3 -20.90 9.74 -70.02
C HIS A 3 -20.12 8.62 -69.30
N PRO A 4 -19.19 8.96 -68.38
CA PRO A 4 -18.37 8.00 -67.64
C PRO A 4 -19.04 7.62 -66.31
N THR A 5 -18.83 6.39 -65.83
CA THR A 5 -19.09 6.03 -64.43
C THR A 5 -17.85 5.34 -63.85
N LEU A 6 -17.40 5.89 -62.71
CA LEU A 6 -16.18 5.56 -62.00
C LEU A 6 -16.31 4.22 -61.24
N PRO A 7 -15.19 3.51 -60.96
CA PRO A 7 -15.20 2.37 -60.07
C PRO A 7 -15.39 2.81 -58.61
N SER A 8 -16.40 2.28 -57.94
CA SER A 8 -16.57 2.42 -56.49
C SER A 8 -15.46 1.67 -55.76
N ARG A 9 -14.53 2.41 -55.16
CA ARG A 9 -13.62 1.91 -54.14
C ARG A 9 -14.44 1.67 -52.86
N ALA A 10 -14.77 0.40 -52.58
CA ALA A 10 -15.26 0.02 -51.27
C ALA A 10 -14.13 0.15 -50.25
N LEU A 11 -14.38 0.96 -49.24
CA LEU A 11 -13.54 1.21 -48.07
C LEU A 11 -13.22 -0.11 -47.35
N VAL A 12 -11.94 -0.49 -47.30
CA VAL A 12 -11.42 -1.38 -46.25
C VAL A 12 -10.91 -0.48 -45.14
N VAL A 13 -11.80 -0.07 -44.23
CA VAL A 13 -11.40 0.55 -42.96
C VAL A 13 -12.35 0.02 -41.90
N GLY A 14 -11.87 -0.89 -41.05
CA GLY A 14 -12.71 -1.42 -39.98
C GLY A 14 -12.10 -2.51 -39.11
N ALA A 15 -10.77 -2.62 -39.03
CA ALA A 15 -10.13 -3.65 -38.19
C ALA A 15 -9.02 -3.13 -37.26
N THR A 16 -8.68 -1.83 -37.28
CA THR A 16 -7.55 -1.30 -36.49
C THR A 16 -7.93 -0.69 -35.15
N GLY A 17 -9.21 -0.37 -34.91
CA GLY A 17 -9.63 0.33 -33.68
C GLY A 17 -9.80 -0.56 -32.43
N ALA A 18 -10.15 -1.84 -32.60
CA ALA A 18 -10.46 -2.71 -31.47
C ALA A 18 -9.21 -3.30 -30.79
N ALA A 19 -8.09 -3.43 -31.49
CA ALA A 19 -6.84 -3.94 -30.93
C ALA A 19 -6.13 -2.90 -30.03
N ALA A 20 -6.24 -1.62 -30.36
CA ALA A 20 -5.62 -0.54 -29.58
C ALA A 20 -6.28 -0.36 -28.20
N ALA A 21 -7.61 -0.53 -28.11
CA ALA A 21 -8.32 -0.37 -26.84
C ALA A 21 -8.03 -1.51 -25.83
N VAL A 22 -7.74 -2.72 -26.30
CA VAL A 22 -7.38 -3.85 -25.42
C VAL A 22 -5.92 -3.75 -24.96
N ALA A 23 -5.02 -3.23 -25.80
CA ALA A 23 -3.62 -3.03 -25.44
C ALA A 23 -3.42 -1.97 -24.34
N VAL A 24 -4.28 -0.94 -24.26
CA VAL A 24 -4.20 0.11 -23.24
C VAL A 24 -4.69 -0.36 -21.87
N VAL A 25 -5.67 -1.28 -21.81
CA VAL A 25 -6.20 -1.78 -20.52
C VAL A 25 -5.26 -2.79 -19.85
N VAL A 26 -4.42 -3.50 -20.62
CA VAL A 26 -3.43 -4.44 -20.06
C VAL A 26 -2.19 -3.74 -19.52
N ALA A 27 -1.88 -2.51 -19.98
CA ALA A 27 -0.70 -1.76 -19.55
C ALA A 27 -0.87 -0.97 -18.23
N ALA A 28 -2.09 -0.88 -17.68
CA ALA A 28 -2.37 -0.08 -16.49
C ALA A 28 -2.56 -0.90 -15.21
N ALA A 29 -2.33 -2.21 -15.26
CA ALA A 29 -2.25 -3.06 -14.07
C ALA A 29 -0.77 -3.31 -13.73
N ALA A 30 -0.02 -2.26 -13.41
CA ALA A 30 1.17 -2.45 -12.60
C ALA A 30 0.72 -3.15 -11.32
N PRO A 31 1.41 -4.21 -10.86
CA PRO A 31 1.00 -4.91 -9.66
C PRO A 31 1.22 -3.97 -8.47
N ALA A 32 0.20 -3.23 -8.06
CA ALA A 32 0.19 -2.39 -6.85
C ALA A 32 0.31 -3.22 -5.54
N SER A 33 0.89 -4.42 -5.60
CA SER A 33 1.04 -5.38 -4.50
C SER A 33 2.49 -5.86 -4.36
N ALA A 34 3.42 -5.26 -5.09
CA ALA A 34 4.83 -5.67 -5.12
C ALA A 34 5.73 -4.75 -4.27
N HIS A 35 5.15 -3.73 -3.62
CA HIS A 35 5.89 -2.84 -2.72
C HIS A 35 6.18 -3.50 -1.36
N VAL A 36 7.29 -3.09 -0.73
CA VAL A 36 7.52 -3.37 0.69
C VAL A 36 6.55 -2.55 1.54
N HIS A 37 5.93 -3.20 2.53
CA HIS A 37 5.00 -2.52 3.45
C HIS A 37 5.42 -2.71 4.91
N ALA A 38 5.22 -1.68 5.72
CA ALA A 38 5.34 -1.74 7.17
C ALA A 38 3.94 -1.80 7.79
N VAL A 39 3.64 -2.88 8.50
CA VAL A 39 2.31 -3.12 9.10
C VAL A 39 2.46 -3.14 10.62
N PRO A 40 2.20 -2.02 11.32
CA PRO A 40 2.14 -1.99 12.77
C PRO A 40 0.88 -2.70 13.29
N ASP A 41 1.01 -3.46 14.38
CA ASP A 41 -0.13 -4.04 15.12
C ASP A 41 -0.94 -2.99 15.90
N THR A 42 -0.29 -1.88 16.28
CA THR A 42 -0.88 -0.70 16.89
C THR A 42 -0.05 0.53 16.52
N THR A 43 -0.69 1.68 16.38
CA THR A 43 0.00 2.94 16.05
C THR A 43 -0.07 3.97 17.18
N ALA A 44 -0.52 3.57 18.37
CA ALA A 44 -0.67 4.48 19.51
C ALA A 44 0.66 5.13 19.92
N ALA A 45 0.67 6.47 19.98
CA ALA A 45 1.77 7.29 20.44
C ALA A 45 2.25 6.88 21.85
N ASP A 46 3.55 7.04 22.09
CA ASP A 46 4.29 6.66 23.30
C ASP A 46 4.19 5.16 23.66
N GLY A 47 3.56 4.37 22.79
CA GLY A 47 3.38 2.94 22.92
C GLY A 47 4.49 2.16 22.24
N TYR A 48 4.38 0.83 22.33
CA TYR A 48 5.25 -0.10 21.60
C TYR A 48 4.39 -0.85 20.60
N SER A 49 4.95 -1.09 19.40
CA SER A 49 4.28 -1.83 18.35
C SER A 49 5.17 -2.93 17.81
N VAL A 50 4.57 -4.06 17.46
CA VAL A 50 5.16 -4.99 16.52
C VAL A 50 4.91 -4.46 15.11
N VAL A 51 5.98 -4.06 14.43
CA VAL A 51 5.94 -3.65 13.03
C VAL A 51 6.38 -4.84 12.18
N THR A 52 5.49 -5.31 11.31
CA THR A 52 5.74 -6.40 10.36
C THR A 52 6.04 -5.84 8.98
N PHE A 53 7.27 -6.05 8.51
CA PHE A 53 7.71 -5.73 7.17
C PHE A 53 7.33 -6.86 6.21
N ARG A 54 6.43 -6.59 5.28
CA ARG A 54 6.05 -7.51 4.19
C ARG A 54 6.94 -7.23 3.00
N VAL A 55 7.79 -8.19 2.66
CA VAL A 55 8.80 -8.04 1.61
C VAL A 55 8.53 -9.06 0.51
N PRO A 56 8.02 -8.65 -0.66
CA PRO A 56 7.95 -9.50 -1.84
C PRO A 56 9.31 -9.59 -2.52
N ASN A 57 9.57 -10.68 -3.24
CA ASN A 57 10.69 -10.79 -4.16
C ASN A 57 10.20 -10.51 -5.59
N GLU A 58 10.65 -9.37 -6.13
CA GLU A 58 10.28 -8.90 -7.47
C GLU A 58 11.26 -9.35 -8.57
N SER A 59 12.38 -9.98 -8.20
CA SER A 59 13.32 -10.51 -9.19
C SER A 59 12.71 -11.74 -9.87
N ASP A 60 12.81 -11.79 -11.20
CA ASP A 60 12.42 -12.96 -12.00
C ASP A 60 13.41 -14.14 -11.85
N THR A 61 14.61 -13.89 -11.32
CA THR A 61 15.72 -14.84 -11.40
C THR A 61 16.48 -15.08 -10.10
N ALA A 62 16.46 -14.13 -9.16
CA ALA A 62 17.30 -14.18 -7.97
C ALA A 62 16.49 -14.17 -6.68
N ALA A 63 16.97 -14.90 -5.67
CA ALA A 63 16.39 -14.86 -4.34
C ALA A 63 16.80 -13.58 -3.60
N THR A 64 15.94 -13.02 -2.76
CA THR A 64 16.36 -12.00 -1.79
C THR A 64 17.19 -12.66 -0.69
N THR A 65 18.32 -12.03 -0.36
CA THR A 65 19.29 -12.53 0.62
C THR A 65 19.51 -11.57 1.79
N SER A 66 19.14 -10.30 1.64
CA SER A 66 19.19 -9.33 2.74
C SER A 66 18.07 -8.31 2.64
N VAL A 67 17.57 -7.90 3.80
CA VAL A 67 16.61 -6.81 3.98
C VAL A 67 17.16 -5.91 5.08
N VAL A 68 17.35 -4.62 4.77
CA VAL A 68 17.87 -3.61 5.69
C VAL A 68 16.86 -2.50 5.84
N VAL A 69 16.32 -2.34 7.05
CA VAL A 69 15.41 -1.23 7.38
C VAL A 69 16.20 -0.15 8.10
N GLN A 70 16.03 1.10 7.66
CA GLN A 70 16.55 2.30 8.29
C GLN A 70 15.51 2.84 9.29
N LEU A 71 15.96 3.13 10.51
CA LEU A 71 15.11 3.62 11.59
C LEU A 71 15.19 5.15 11.69
N PRO A 72 14.10 5.83 12.11
CA PRO A 72 14.06 7.29 12.20
C PRO A 72 15.09 7.82 13.20
N THR A 73 15.64 9.00 12.90
CA THR A 73 16.67 9.65 13.74
C THR A 73 16.23 10.98 14.33
N ASP A 74 15.23 11.61 13.71
CA ASP A 74 14.47 12.76 14.17
C ASP A 74 13.51 12.38 15.32
N HIS A 75 12.91 11.20 15.23
CA HIS A 75 12.09 10.59 16.27
C HIS A 75 12.61 9.17 16.60
N PRO A 76 13.74 9.05 17.33
CA PRO A 76 14.43 7.78 17.45
C PRO A 76 13.66 6.75 18.29
N LEU A 77 13.52 5.55 17.76
CA LEU A 77 13.01 4.39 18.49
C LEU A 77 14.11 3.89 19.44
N THR A 78 13.90 4.04 20.75
CA THR A 78 14.95 3.69 21.74
C THR A 78 15.02 2.19 22.05
N TYR A 79 13.95 1.46 21.72
CA TYR A 79 13.85 0.01 21.85
C TYR A 79 13.52 -0.63 20.50
N VAL A 80 14.25 -1.71 20.19
CA VAL A 80 14.03 -2.57 19.02
C VAL A 80 14.40 -4.00 19.40
N ALA A 81 13.49 -4.93 19.15
CA ALA A 81 13.71 -6.37 19.30
C ALA A 81 13.09 -7.12 18.12
N THR A 82 13.90 -7.91 17.41
CA THR A 82 13.47 -8.66 16.22
C THR A 82 12.85 -10.00 16.59
N GLU A 83 11.81 -10.41 15.88
CA GLU A 83 11.29 -11.77 15.94
C GLU A 83 12.27 -12.75 15.24
N PRO A 84 12.59 -13.92 15.84
CA PRO A 84 13.41 -14.92 15.18
C PRO A 84 12.74 -15.46 13.90
N VAL A 85 13.47 -15.48 12.79
CA VAL A 85 13.02 -16.03 11.51
C VAL A 85 13.91 -17.22 11.15
N ALA A 86 13.31 -18.39 10.91
CA ALA A 86 14.08 -19.60 10.62
C ALA A 86 14.90 -19.44 9.32
N GLY A 87 16.21 -19.70 9.39
CA GLY A 87 17.11 -19.56 8.25
C GLY A 87 17.54 -18.12 7.95
N TRP A 88 17.26 -17.18 8.85
CA TRP A 88 17.70 -15.79 8.75
C TRP A 88 18.30 -15.31 10.07
N THR A 89 19.40 -14.57 9.96
CA THR A 89 20.01 -13.86 11.08
C THR A 89 19.57 -12.41 11.07
N ALA A 90 19.05 -11.94 12.21
CA ALA A 90 18.66 -10.54 12.42
C ALA A 90 19.70 -9.81 13.28
N THR A 91 20.04 -8.56 12.92
CA THR A 91 20.93 -7.70 13.70
C THR A 91 20.34 -6.29 13.82
N VAL A 92 20.53 -5.66 14.97
CA VAL A 92 20.15 -4.26 15.22
C VAL A 92 21.41 -3.45 15.47
N ALA A 93 21.74 -2.54 14.56
CA ALA A 93 22.90 -1.66 14.74
C ALA A 93 22.47 -0.41 15.52
N ARG A 94 23.19 -0.13 16.61
CA ARG A 94 23.04 1.11 17.38
C ARG A 94 24.17 2.07 17.06
N GLY A 95 23.87 3.35 16.93
CA GLY A 95 24.86 4.38 16.61
C GLY A 95 24.51 5.72 17.23
N ALA A 96 25.37 6.72 17.01
CA ALA A 96 25.11 8.09 17.42
C ALA A 96 24.06 8.73 16.52
N LEU A 97 23.17 9.52 17.12
CA LEU A 97 22.21 10.33 16.39
C LEU A 97 22.92 11.55 15.77
N PRO A 98 22.41 12.11 14.65
CA PRO A 98 22.95 13.34 14.07
C PRO A 98 22.91 14.54 15.03
N ALA A 99 21.90 14.58 15.91
CA ALA A 99 21.75 15.54 16.99
C ALA A 99 21.13 14.86 18.21
N PRO A 100 21.33 15.38 19.44
CA PRO A 100 20.57 14.94 20.60
C PRO A 100 19.07 15.16 20.40
N VAL A 101 18.24 14.19 20.79
CA VAL A 101 16.78 14.26 20.71
C VAL A 101 16.20 13.93 22.08
N ASP A 102 15.23 14.71 22.55
CA ASP A 102 14.52 14.39 23.79
C ASP A 102 13.38 13.41 23.50
N VAL A 103 13.40 12.27 24.20
CA VAL A 103 12.35 11.24 24.15
C VAL A 103 11.88 11.01 25.58
N ASP A 104 10.60 11.25 25.85
CA ASP A 104 10.00 11.12 27.19
C ASP A 104 10.77 11.90 28.30
N GLY A 105 11.29 13.07 27.96
CA GLY A 105 12.07 13.91 28.89
C GLY A 105 13.51 13.42 29.13
N VAL A 106 13.99 12.44 28.37
CA VAL A 106 15.38 11.96 28.39
C VAL A 106 16.10 12.36 27.12
N THR A 107 17.23 13.03 27.25
CA THR A 107 18.09 13.36 26.11
C THR A 107 18.80 12.11 25.59
N VAL A 108 18.41 11.68 24.39
CA VAL A 108 18.96 10.53 23.66
C VAL A 108 20.03 11.01 22.69
N THR A 109 21.21 10.40 22.74
CA THR A 109 22.33 10.68 21.80
C THR A 109 22.73 9.47 20.97
N LYS A 110 22.21 8.28 21.33
CA LYS A 110 22.41 7.03 20.62
C LYS A 110 21.11 6.24 20.58
N ALA A 111 20.81 5.66 19.43
CA ALA A 111 19.64 4.83 19.23
C ALA A 111 19.96 3.67 18.26
N PRO A 112 19.11 2.63 18.20
CA PRO A 112 18.96 1.79 17.02
C PRO A 112 18.83 2.63 15.74
N LEU A 113 19.65 2.33 14.74
CA LEU A 113 19.66 3.03 13.45
C LEU A 113 19.24 2.13 12.29
N THR A 114 19.54 0.83 12.38
CA THR A 114 19.17 -0.14 11.35
C THR A 114 18.76 -1.47 11.94
N ILE A 115 17.87 -2.16 11.23
CA ILE A 115 17.57 -3.58 11.40
C ILE A 115 17.98 -4.29 10.12
N THR A 116 18.80 -5.33 10.22
CA THR A 116 19.24 -6.11 9.08
C THR A 116 18.87 -7.57 9.28
N TRP A 117 18.08 -8.12 8.36
CA TRP A 117 17.89 -9.54 8.20
C TRP A 117 18.74 -10.04 7.04
N THR A 118 19.47 -11.12 7.27
CA THR A 118 20.33 -11.76 6.26
C THR A 118 20.04 -13.26 6.23
N ALA A 119 19.83 -13.80 5.04
CA ALA A 119 19.64 -15.23 4.85
C ALA A 119 20.89 -15.99 5.30
N ASP A 120 20.71 -17.04 6.09
CA ASP A 120 21.83 -17.81 6.62
C ASP A 120 22.53 -18.56 5.48
N PRO A 121 23.86 -18.79 5.58
CA PRO A 121 24.60 -19.56 4.59
C PRO A 121 23.97 -20.93 4.32
N GLY A 122 23.75 -21.24 3.03
CA GLY A 122 23.15 -22.51 2.60
C GLY A 122 21.63 -22.55 2.61
N THR A 123 20.96 -21.47 3.01
CA THR A 123 19.51 -21.31 2.82
C THR A 123 19.21 -20.77 1.41
N PRO A 124 18.02 -21.07 0.85
CA PRO A 124 17.62 -20.54 -0.46
C PRO A 124 17.29 -19.04 -0.46
N GLY A 125 17.30 -18.37 0.69
CA GLY A 125 16.77 -17.01 0.84
C GLY A 125 15.25 -16.96 0.61
N LEU A 126 14.74 -15.79 0.25
CA LEU A 126 13.35 -15.61 -0.17
C LEU A 126 13.27 -15.80 -1.69
N GLY A 127 12.61 -16.88 -2.13
CA GLY A 127 12.57 -17.29 -3.53
C GLY A 127 11.76 -16.35 -4.44
N VAL A 128 12.02 -16.47 -5.75
CA VAL A 128 11.31 -15.74 -6.82
C VAL A 128 9.80 -15.94 -6.72
N GLY A 129 9.04 -14.84 -6.82
CA GLY A 129 7.57 -14.87 -6.77
C GLY A 129 6.98 -15.19 -5.40
N GLN A 130 7.80 -15.15 -4.34
CA GLN A 130 7.36 -15.33 -2.95
C GLN A 130 7.44 -14.01 -2.19
N PHE A 131 6.83 -13.97 -1.01
CA PHE A 131 7.02 -12.89 -0.05
C PHE A 131 7.37 -13.48 1.33
N ALA A 132 8.03 -12.68 2.17
CA ALA A 132 8.28 -12.99 3.57
C ALA A 132 7.80 -11.86 4.47
N GLU A 133 7.56 -12.20 5.73
CA GLU A 133 7.31 -11.24 6.81
C GLU A 133 8.51 -11.22 7.75
N PHE A 134 9.01 -10.02 8.03
CA PHE A 134 10.07 -9.78 9.02
C PHE A 134 9.49 -8.84 10.08
N ALA A 135 9.48 -9.24 11.35
CA ALA A 135 8.85 -8.44 12.39
C ALA A 135 9.87 -7.93 13.42
N ALA A 136 9.62 -6.71 13.91
CA ALA A 136 10.34 -6.15 15.04
C ALA A 136 9.37 -5.43 15.97
N GLN A 137 9.51 -5.69 17.27
CA GLN A 137 8.90 -4.85 18.29
C GLN A 137 9.74 -3.58 18.45
N VAL A 138 9.11 -2.43 18.30
CA VAL A 138 9.74 -1.12 18.35
C VAL A 138 9.01 -0.16 19.28
N GLY A 139 9.72 0.81 19.83
CA GLY A 139 9.12 1.89 20.60
C GLY A 139 10.12 2.72 21.41
N PRO A 140 9.65 3.71 22.17
CA PRO A 140 8.28 4.24 22.10
C PRO A 140 8.02 4.85 20.70
N LEU A 141 6.78 4.73 20.22
CA LEU A 141 6.36 5.39 18.98
C LEU A 141 6.25 6.92 19.21
N PRO A 142 6.51 7.75 18.18
CA PRO A 142 6.43 9.19 18.32
C PRO A 142 5.00 9.70 18.57
N GLU A 143 4.90 11.00 18.87
CA GLU A 143 3.65 11.71 19.07
C GLU A 143 2.63 11.46 17.96
N ALA A 144 1.33 11.54 18.31
CA ALA A 144 0.24 11.29 17.37
C ALA A 144 0.31 12.19 16.12
N GLY A 145 -0.02 11.62 14.97
CA GLY A 145 0.05 12.32 13.68
C GLY A 145 1.44 12.35 13.05
N THR A 146 2.44 11.73 13.69
CA THR A 146 3.79 11.60 13.13
C THR A 146 3.80 10.52 12.05
N ARG A 147 4.29 10.88 10.86
CA ARG A 147 4.56 9.94 9.77
C ARG A 147 5.92 9.29 10.02
N VAL A 148 5.92 8.00 10.36
CA VAL A 148 7.12 7.20 10.55
C VAL A 148 7.48 6.56 9.22
N VAL A 149 8.56 7.04 8.61
CA VAL A 149 9.10 6.51 7.34
C VAL A 149 10.25 5.54 7.65
N LEU A 150 10.23 4.38 7.02
CA LEU A 150 11.14 3.25 7.27
C LEU A 150 11.78 2.78 5.96
N PRO A 151 12.70 3.56 5.37
CA PRO A 151 13.34 3.20 4.12
C PRO A 151 13.98 1.82 4.19
N THR A 152 13.77 1.00 3.17
CA THR A 152 14.15 -0.42 3.18
C THR A 152 14.98 -0.77 1.97
N VAL A 153 16.15 -1.34 2.17
CA VAL A 153 17.02 -1.83 1.10
C VAL A 153 16.90 -3.35 1.03
N GLN A 154 16.65 -3.87 -0.17
CA GLN A 154 16.52 -5.28 -0.45
C GLN A 154 17.63 -5.73 -1.40
N THR A 155 18.42 -6.72 -0.99
CA THR A 155 19.55 -7.24 -1.80
C THR A 155 19.24 -8.64 -2.31
N TYR A 156 19.44 -8.85 -3.61
CA TYR A 156 19.24 -10.12 -4.29
C TYR A 156 20.54 -10.93 -4.44
N ALA A 157 20.40 -12.23 -4.69
CA ALA A 157 21.52 -13.18 -4.78
C ALA A 157 22.47 -12.92 -5.96
N ASP A 158 22.01 -12.24 -7.01
CA ASP A 158 22.82 -11.79 -8.16
C ASP A 158 23.53 -10.45 -7.91
N GLY A 159 23.30 -9.83 -6.75
CA GLY A 159 23.91 -8.56 -6.35
C GLY A 159 23.08 -7.33 -6.71
N GLU A 160 21.93 -7.50 -7.36
CA GLU A 160 20.99 -6.38 -7.56
C GLU A 160 20.43 -5.89 -6.22
N VAL A 161 20.06 -4.60 -6.18
CA VAL A 161 19.54 -3.92 -4.99
C VAL A 161 18.31 -3.11 -5.36
N SER A 162 17.20 -3.36 -4.67
CA SER A 162 16.01 -2.48 -4.68
C SER A 162 16.07 -1.56 -3.46
N ASP A 163 15.93 -0.25 -3.68
CA ASP A 163 15.93 0.76 -2.62
C ASP A 163 14.54 1.35 -2.44
N TRP A 164 13.80 0.84 -1.46
CA TRP A 164 12.46 1.27 -1.08
C TRP A 164 12.57 2.50 -0.17
N ALA A 165 12.92 3.64 -0.76
CA ALA A 165 13.23 4.88 -0.04
C ALA A 165 12.46 6.11 -0.57
N ASP A 166 11.65 5.96 -1.62
CA ASP A 166 10.96 7.10 -2.23
C ASP A 166 9.83 7.61 -1.33
N VAL A 167 9.90 8.89 -0.95
CA VAL A 167 8.85 9.55 -0.16
C VAL A 167 7.98 10.40 -1.07
N ALA A 168 6.71 10.01 -1.22
CA ALA A 168 5.74 10.79 -1.96
C ALA A 168 5.37 12.08 -1.22
N ALA A 169 5.27 13.18 -1.96
CA ALA A 169 4.63 14.40 -1.46
C ALA A 169 3.11 14.16 -1.32
N PRO A 170 2.42 14.84 -0.40
CA PRO A 170 0.97 14.71 -0.26
C PRO A 170 0.25 15.00 -1.58
N GLY A 171 -0.53 14.02 -2.07
CA GLY A 171 -1.29 14.12 -3.32
C GLY A 171 -0.47 13.91 -4.60
N ALA A 172 0.80 13.52 -4.49
CA ALA A 172 1.58 13.06 -5.64
C ALA A 172 1.18 11.64 -6.06
N GLU A 173 1.57 11.25 -7.26
CA GLU A 173 1.51 9.86 -7.71
C GLU A 173 2.42 8.97 -6.84
N GLU A 174 2.03 7.71 -6.67
CA GLU A 174 2.84 6.75 -5.92
C GLU A 174 4.15 6.49 -6.68
N PRO A 175 5.32 6.60 -6.02
CA PRO A 175 6.60 6.35 -6.67
C PRO A 175 6.77 4.86 -6.97
N GLU A 176 7.80 4.52 -7.75
CA GLU A 176 8.11 3.14 -8.12
C GLU A 176 8.61 2.31 -6.92
N HIS A 177 9.39 2.91 -6.01
CA HIS A 177 9.91 2.23 -4.83
C HIS A 177 9.56 2.99 -3.54
N PRO A 178 8.27 3.04 -3.15
CA PRO A 178 7.84 3.82 -2.00
C PRO A 178 8.49 3.31 -0.72
N ALA A 179 8.94 4.24 0.12
CA ALA A 179 9.41 3.93 1.45
C ALA A 179 8.24 3.37 2.30
N PRO A 180 8.42 2.21 2.96
CA PRO A 180 7.45 1.71 3.92
C PRO A 180 7.20 2.73 5.03
N GLU A 181 5.94 2.92 5.40
CA GLU A 181 5.60 3.94 6.38
C GLU A 181 4.27 3.68 7.08
N PHE A 182 4.07 4.33 8.22
CA PHE A 182 2.79 4.40 8.91
C PHE A 182 2.66 5.74 9.66
N THR A 183 1.44 6.08 10.09
CA THR A 183 1.18 7.28 10.89
C THR A 183 0.75 6.88 12.29
N THR A 184 1.35 7.49 13.32
CA THR A 184 0.98 7.26 14.71
C THR A 184 -0.39 7.86 15.03
N THR A 185 -1.14 7.22 15.92
CA THR A 185 -2.45 7.67 16.41
C THR A 185 -2.35 8.12 17.85
N ALA A 186 -3.35 8.88 18.32
CA ALA A 186 -3.46 9.20 19.74
C ALA A 186 -3.50 7.92 20.61
N ARG A 187 -2.98 8.02 21.83
CA ARG A 187 -3.13 6.95 22.82
C ARG A 187 -4.57 6.96 23.33
N ALA A 188 -5.12 5.76 23.56
CA ALA A 188 -6.44 5.64 24.17
C ALA A 188 -6.40 6.24 25.60
N GLY A 189 -7.10 7.35 25.79
CA GLY A 189 -7.09 8.14 27.04
C GLY A 189 -6.86 9.64 26.83
N ASP A 190 -6.32 10.05 25.68
CA ASP A 190 -6.03 11.45 25.39
C ASP A 190 -7.23 12.24 24.81
N ASP A 191 -8.36 11.55 24.57
CA ASP A 191 -9.62 12.13 24.06
C ASP A 191 -10.45 12.86 25.15
N GLU A 192 -9.90 13.14 26.33
CA GLU A 192 -10.63 13.86 27.40
C GLU A 192 -10.78 15.38 27.16
N HIS A 193 -10.48 15.89 25.96
CA HIS A 193 -10.73 17.29 25.63
C HIS A 193 -11.33 17.56 24.25
N ALA A 194 -12.41 16.87 23.87
CA ALA A 194 -13.47 17.46 23.04
C ALA A 194 -14.71 16.56 22.91
N ALA A 195 -15.68 16.69 23.81
CA ALA A 195 -17.11 16.77 23.50
C ALA A 195 -17.93 16.87 24.79
N THR A 196 -18.27 18.09 25.19
CA THR A 196 -19.47 18.33 25.99
C THR A 196 -20.69 18.02 25.13
N VAL A 197 -21.12 16.76 25.12
CA VAL A 197 -22.46 16.43 24.63
C VAL A 197 -23.42 16.63 25.82
N ALA A 198 -24.14 17.74 25.79
CA ALA A 198 -25.24 17.99 26.69
C ALA A 198 -26.27 16.86 26.54
N SER A 199 -26.49 16.11 27.62
CA SER A 199 -27.59 15.15 27.74
C SER A 199 -28.93 15.88 27.66
N ALA A 200 -29.59 15.84 26.51
CA ALA A 200 -31.00 16.17 26.39
C ALA A 200 -31.85 14.93 26.81
N PRO A 201 -32.98 15.12 27.51
CA PRO A 201 -33.76 14.01 28.05
C PRO A 201 -34.47 13.25 26.92
N VAL A 202 -34.44 11.92 27.02
CA VAL A 202 -35.17 11.00 26.14
C VAL A 202 -36.68 11.08 26.43
N ALA A 203 -37.43 11.70 25.52
CA ALA A 203 -38.87 11.51 25.44
C ALA A 203 -39.17 10.23 24.64
N ALA A 204 -39.86 9.29 25.27
CA ALA A 204 -40.33 8.06 24.64
C ALA A 204 -41.30 8.38 23.47
N GLN A 205 -41.05 7.81 22.29
CA GLN A 205 -42.03 7.76 21.21
C GLN A 205 -42.21 6.32 20.71
N SER A 206 -43.47 5.90 20.76
CA SER A 206 -44.01 4.61 20.34
C SER A 206 -43.90 4.38 18.83
N ALA A 207 -43.91 3.10 18.46
CA ALA A 207 -43.89 2.59 17.09
C ALA A 207 -45.15 2.95 16.26
N ALA A 208 -44.96 3.28 14.98
CA ALA A 208 -45.77 2.81 13.83
C ALA A 208 -45.27 3.37 12.47
N GLY A 209 -45.20 2.49 11.45
CA GLY A 209 -45.40 2.84 10.04
C GLY A 209 -44.17 2.83 9.10
N PRO A 210 -44.18 2.05 7.99
CA PRO A 210 -43.14 2.08 6.97
C PRO A 210 -43.40 3.20 5.97
N GLY A 211 -42.38 4.02 5.68
CA GLY A 211 -42.47 4.99 4.59
C GLY A 211 -41.43 6.08 4.68
N GLN A 212 -40.22 5.83 4.18
CA GLN A 212 -39.31 6.90 3.79
C GLN A 212 -38.77 6.64 2.38
N ALA A 213 -38.94 7.68 1.55
CA ALA A 213 -38.74 7.70 0.12
C ALA A 213 -37.26 7.51 -0.23
N ALA A 214 -36.99 6.52 -1.07
CA ALA A 214 -35.67 6.28 -1.63
C ALA A 214 -35.38 7.23 -2.81
N ASP A 215 -34.18 7.81 -2.76
CA ASP A 215 -33.64 8.86 -3.63
C ASP A 215 -33.72 8.50 -5.14
N PRO A 216 -34.37 9.33 -6.00
CA PRO A 216 -34.53 9.05 -7.43
C PRO A 216 -33.22 9.08 -8.22
N LEU A 217 -32.18 9.77 -7.74
CA LEU A 217 -30.87 9.83 -8.40
C LEU A 217 -30.10 8.49 -8.30
N ALA A 218 -30.21 7.80 -7.16
CA ALA A 218 -29.57 6.50 -6.94
C ALA A 218 -30.14 5.42 -7.89
N ARG A 219 -31.44 5.48 -8.20
CA ARG A 219 -32.07 4.54 -9.15
C ARG A 219 -31.72 4.85 -10.61
N GLY A 220 -31.54 6.13 -10.96
CA GLY A 220 -31.16 6.52 -12.32
C GLY A 220 -29.78 5.98 -12.73
N LEU A 221 -28.80 6.05 -11.83
CA LEU A 221 -27.44 5.58 -12.08
C LEU A 221 -27.34 4.05 -12.08
N ALA A 222 -28.07 3.37 -11.17
CA ALA A 222 -28.12 1.90 -11.14
C ALA A 222 -28.80 1.30 -12.40
N GLY A 223 -29.86 1.95 -12.90
CA GLY A 223 -30.55 1.51 -14.13
C GLY A 223 -29.74 1.74 -15.41
N GLY A 224 -29.04 2.87 -15.51
CA GLY A 224 -28.19 3.20 -16.66
C GLY A 224 -27.00 2.24 -16.82
N GLY A 225 -26.33 1.91 -15.70
CA GLY A 225 -25.21 0.96 -15.70
C GLY A 225 -25.60 -0.45 -16.14
N LEU A 226 -26.76 -0.95 -15.68
CA LEU A 226 -27.25 -2.28 -16.03
C LEU A 226 -27.63 -2.38 -17.52
N ALA A 227 -28.23 -1.33 -18.09
CA ALA A 227 -28.60 -1.30 -19.50
C ALA A 227 -27.37 -1.33 -20.43
N LEU A 228 -26.32 -0.58 -20.09
CA LEU A 228 -25.06 -0.60 -20.83
C LEU A 228 -24.34 -1.95 -20.70
N GLY A 229 -24.32 -2.54 -19.50
CA GLY A 229 -23.74 -3.87 -19.27
C GLY A 229 -24.43 -4.98 -20.06
N LEU A 230 -25.77 -4.97 -20.11
CA LEU A 230 -26.54 -5.95 -20.89
C LEU A 230 -26.38 -5.75 -22.40
N ALA A 231 -26.30 -4.52 -22.88
CA ALA A 231 -26.05 -4.25 -24.30
C ALA A 231 -24.67 -4.77 -24.74
N ALA A 232 -23.64 -4.57 -23.91
CA ALA A 232 -22.30 -5.12 -24.17
C ALA A 232 -22.30 -6.66 -24.20
N LEU A 233 -23.00 -7.30 -23.25
CA LEU A 233 -23.11 -8.76 -23.19
C LEU A 233 -23.83 -9.35 -24.42
N VAL A 234 -24.89 -8.71 -24.90
CA VAL A 234 -25.61 -9.12 -26.11
C VAL A 234 -24.73 -9.00 -27.36
N VAL A 235 -23.96 -7.92 -27.49
CA VAL A 235 -23.02 -7.73 -28.62
C VAL A 235 -21.94 -8.83 -28.63
N VAL A 236 -21.42 -9.21 -27.47
CA VAL A 236 -20.44 -10.29 -27.32
C VAL A 236 -21.03 -11.64 -27.71
N LEU A 237 -22.24 -11.95 -27.25
CA LEU A 237 -22.91 -13.23 -27.55
C LEU A 237 -23.31 -13.35 -29.04
N LEU A 238 -23.72 -12.25 -29.67
CA LEU A 238 -24.05 -12.23 -31.10
C LEU A 238 -22.81 -12.34 -32.00
N ARG A 239 -21.65 -11.84 -31.56
CA ARG A 239 -20.36 -12.04 -32.25
C ARG A 239 -19.89 -13.49 -32.14
N ARG A 240 -20.01 -14.11 -30.95
CA ARG A 240 -19.61 -15.51 -30.73
C ARG A 240 -20.44 -16.53 -31.51
N ARG A 241 -21.66 -16.17 -31.94
CA ARG A 241 -22.52 -17.02 -32.78
C ARG A 241 -22.28 -16.86 -34.29
N ARG A 242 -21.47 -15.89 -34.70
CA ARG A 242 -21.13 -15.62 -36.12
C ARG A 242 -19.69 -16.02 -36.47
N SER A 243 -18.91 -16.47 -35.49
CA SER A 243 -17.66 -17.22 -35.65
C SER A 243 -17.94 -18.71 -35.55
#